data_AF-A0A9X2NMC2-F1
#
_entry.id   AF-A0A9X2NMC2-F1
#
_cell.length_a   1.000
_cell.length_b   1.000
_cell.length_c   1.000
_cell.angle_alpha   90.00
_cell.angle_beta   90.00
_cell.angle_gamma   90.00
#
_symmetry.space_group_name_H-M   'P 1'
#
loop_
_entity.id
_entity.type
_entity.pdbx_description
1 polymer ?
#
loop_
_entity_poly.entity_id
_entity_poly.type
_entity_poly.pdbx_seq_one_letter_code
_entity_poly.pdbx_strand_id
1 'polypeptide(L)'
;MHEAVLGALAGIPSLSESQLSGVITTLATMRPHLLRQVALRDDLTDETRLRLVEVAEGYLVVDLLELLPADPGLIDAAARHQRELPGLIGLCGKRGWDGKAIELAGGVEAAEVGSVATRWSRAVDSELPEPLVVALVNSALTDRGEPPELEGLNRWEHNRLMERFRTEREQRERAAWSLLEERPAVWRVLAAGPHGETVRRMLLERAGTLSDELLMACLPVVTRDFGAGGKYVQGIRLQSAADHVRRWPRLRQIAAVPLAEFVRDVVAGGWEPVSRYSGPNWDDIAALAELTDDGDLLRSVVVSVRESCRGSDRDRALSTKDADVRAGAIELLVANSRTPRDVLLDLVPLLDEPSLVAVERRGEDELNSASRSRREQLARLAQTKKPPLIRVPTDAELAGEQDPAAILTGHLRNLRGRAAQRDLTTAGLLQSRYSTPELLRALPARQVLDSPGQVKQVAKMIAEVCGDDEKSWLSLASVSDENISRTLAFGKWLDGLK
;
A
#
# COMPACT_ATOMS: atom_id res chain seq x y z
N MET A 1 -18.42 -23.92 -59.76
CA MET A 1 -17.78 -25.02 -60.51
C MET A 1 -16.67 -25.69 -59.69
N HIS A 2 -15.68 -24.94 -59.17
CA HIS A 2 -14.58 -25.51 -58.37
C HIS A 2 -15.01 -26.26 -57.08
N GLU A 3 -16.01 -25.77 -56.35
CA GLU A 3 -16.43 -26.36 -55.07
C GLU A 3 -17.12 -27.72 -55.22
N ALA A 4 -17.98 -27.86 -56.23
CA ALA A 4 -18.63 -29.14 -56.55
C ALA A 4 -17.62 -30.21 -56.98
N VAL A 5 -16.57 -29.81 -57.72
CA VAL A 5 -15.49 -30.72 -58.14
C VAL A 5 -14.63 -31.14 -56.93
N LEU A 6 -14.26 -30.19 -56.06
CA LEU A 6 -13.48 -30.47 -54.85
C LEU A 6 -14.26 -31.33 -53.84
N GLY A 7 -15.56 -31.07 -53.65
CA GLY A 7 -16.43 -31.89 -52.81
C GLY A 7 -16.65 -33.30 -53.40
N ALA A 8 -16.78 -33.42 -54.72
CA ALA A 8 -16.82 -34.73 -55.37
C ALA A 8 -15.53 -35.52 -55.15
N LEU A 9 -14.36 -34.88 -55.30
CA LEU A 9 -13.05 -35.50 -55.05
C LEU A 9 -12.89 -35.98 -53.59
N ALA A 10 -13.43 -35.24 -52.62
CA ALA A 10 -13.41 -35.63 -51.21
C ALA A 10 -14.16 -36.96 -50.96
N GLY A 11 -15.23 -37.23 -51.72
CA GLY A 11 -16.11 -38.38 -51.55
C GLY A 11 -15.83 -39.61 -52.42
N ILE A 12 -14.82 -39.61 -53.31
CA ILE A 12 -14.55 -40.77 -54.20
C ILE A 12 -13.88 -41.92 -53.43
N PRO A 13 -14.54 -43.06 -53.16
CA PRO A 13 -13.89 -44.22 -52.55
C PRO A 13 -12.75 -44.73 -53.44
N SER A 14 -11.68 -45.30 -52.86
CA SER A 14 -10.57 -45.96 -53.60
C SER A 14 -9.49 -45.07 -54.25
N LEU A 15 -9.26 -43.86 -53.73
CA LEU A 15 -8.07 -43.08 -54.12
C LEU A 15 -6.80 -43.71 -53.52
N SER A 16 -5.66 -43.63 -54.22
CA SER A 16 -4.38 -44.03 -53.62
C SER A 16 -4.02 -43.08 -52.47
N GLU A 17 -3.22 -43.55 -51.51
CA GLU A 17 -2.80 -42.76 -50.35
C GLU A 17 -2.13 -41.42 -50.74
N SER A 18 -1.29 -41.44 -51.77
CA SER A 18 -0.67 -40.23 -52.34
C SER A 18 -1.69 -39.26 -52.94
N GLN A 19 -2.72 -39.75 -53.61
CA GLN A 19 -3.79 -38.93 -54.18
C GLN A 19 -4.65 -38.32 -53.07
N LEU A 20 -5.00 -39.12 -52.07
CA LEU A 20 -5.84 -38.69 -50.95
C LEU A 20 -5.10 -37.65 -50.08
N SER A 21 -3.80 -37.82 -49.85
CA SER A 21 -2.94 -36.81 -49.20
C SER A 21 -2.87 -35.48 -49.98
N GLY A 22 -2.78 -35.56 -51.32
CA GLY A 22 -2.85 -34.39 -52.19
C GLY A 22 -4.21 -33.68 -52.13
N VAL A 23 -5.31 -34.45 -52.09
CA VAL A 23 -6.67 -33.90 -51.92
C VAL A 23 -6.82 -33.23 -50.56
N ILE A 24 -6.40 -33.87 -49.47
CA ILE A 24 -6.44 -33.32 -48.10
C ILE A 24 -5.70 -31.97 -48.03
N THR A 25 -4.47 -31.91 -48.54
CA THR A 25 -3.65 -30.69 -48.55
C THR A 25 -4.30 -29.57 -49.37
N THR A 26 -4.88 -29.93 -50.53
CA THR A 26 -5.59 -28.97 -51.40
C THR A 26 -6.85 -28.43 -50.72
N LEU A 27 -7.66 -29.30 -50.10
CA LEU A 27 -8.88 -28.92 -49.39
C LEU A 27 -8.56 -28.06 -48.18
N ALA A 28 -7.56 -28.42 -47.38
CA ALA A 28 -7.10 -27.62 -46.24
C ALA A 28 -6.70 -26.19 -46.64
N THR A 29 -6.18 -25.99 -47.85
CA THR A 29 -5.78 -24.66 -48.33
C THR A 29 -6.95 -23.89 -48.95
N MET A 30 -7.80 -24.55 -49.73
CA MET A 30 -8.81 -23.85 -50.54
C MET A 30 -10.19 -23.81 -49.89
N ARG A 31 -10.62 -24.90 -49.24
CA ARG A 31 -11.97 -25.10 -48.69
C ARG A 31 -11.91 -26.04 -47.46
N PRO A 32 -11.38 -25.56 -46.31
CA PRO A 32 -11.12 -26.40 -45.14
C PRO A 32 -12.31 -27.21 -44.63
N HIS A 33 -13.52 -26.62 -44.66
CA HIS A 33 -14.75 -27.27 -44.19
C HIS A 33 -15.10 -28.59 -44.93
N LEU A 34 -14.62 -28.78 -46.16
CA LEU A 34 -14.84 -30.01 -46.93
C LEU A 34 -14.02 -31.19 -46.40
N LEU A 35 -13.03 -30.97 -45.54
CA LEU A 35 -12.27 -32.06 -44.88
C LEU A 35 -13.18 -32.98 -44.05
N ARG A 36 -14.34 -32.50 -43.58
CA ARG A 36 -15.34 -33.34 -42.90
C ARG A 36 -15.87 -34.46 -43.78
N GLN A 37 -16.00 -34.21 -45.10
CA GLN A 37 -16.45 -35.24 -46.05
C GLN A 37 -15.39 -36.34 -46.22
N VAL A 38 -14.11 -35.98 -46.13
CA VAL A 38 -13.01 -36.95 -46.16
C VAL A 38 -12.99 -37.77 -44.87
N ALA A 39 -13.17 -37.14 -43.70
CA ALA A 39 -13.18 -37.82 -42.40
C ALA A 39 -14.31 -38.85 -42.23
N LEU A 40 -15.43 -38.71 -42.96
CA LEU A 40 -16.55 -39.64 -42.96
C LEU A 40 -16.32 -40.92 -43.78
N ARG A 41 -15.16 -41.05 -44.43
CA ARG A 41 -14.85 -42.22 -45.26
C ARG A 41 -14.38 -43.39 -44.40
N ASP A 42 -14.85 -44.57 -44.76
CA ASP A 42 -14.48 -45.82 -44.08
C ASP A 42 -13.11 -46.37 -44.51
N ASP A 43 -12.56 -45.90 -45.66
CA ASP A 43 -11.33 -46.43 -46.28
C ASP A 43 -10.04 -45.70 -45.86
N LEU A 44 -10.08 -44.86 -44.81
CA LEU A 44 -8.91 -44.10 -44.36
C LEU A 44 -7.88 -44.97 -43.62
N THR A 45 -6.61 -44.85 -44.01
CA THR A 45 -5.44 -45.39 -43.30
C THR A 45 -5.10 -44.53 -42.08
N ASP A 46 -4.30 -45.06 -41.14
CA ASP A 46 -3.84 -44.26 -39.99
C ASP A 46 -2.99 -43.05 -40.41
N GLU A 47 -2.18 -43.19 -41.46
CA GLU A 47 -1.38 -42.08 -42.02
C GLU A 47 -2.27 -40.96 -42.61
N THR A 48 -3.36 -41.33 -43.30
CA THR A 48 -4.28 -40.33 -43.89
C THR A 48 -5.15 -39.65 -42.83
N ARG A 49 -5.54 -40.36 -41.76
CA ARG A 49 -6.19 -39.76 -40.57
C ARG A 49 -5.27 -38.79 -39.85
N LEU A 50 -4.02 -39.17 -39.63
CA LEU A 50 -3.01 -38.30 -39.04
C LEU A 50 -2.83 -37.03 -39.88
N ARG A 51 -2.69 -37.20 -41.20
CA ARG A 51 -2.51 -36.07 -42.12
C ARG A 51 -3.70 -35.12 -42.12
N LEU A 52 -4.93 -35.64 -42.06
CA LEU A 52 -6.16 -34.85 -41.93
C LEU A 52 -6.11 -33.91 -40.71
N VAL A 53 -5.68 -34.44 -39.57
CA VAL A 53 -5.58 -33.67 -38.32
C VAL A 53 -4.46 -32.64 -38.38
N GLU A 54 -3.29 -33.00 -38.91
CA GLU A 54 -2.13 -32.10 -39.02
C GLU A 54 -2.41 -30.85 -39.87
N VAL A 55 -3.17 -31.00 -40.97
CA VAL A 55 -3.43 -29.87 -41.89
C VAL A 55 -4.68 -29.07 -41.53
N ALA A 56 -5.55 -29.59 -40.67
CA ALA A 56 -6.82 -28.94 -40.35
C ALA A 56 -6.63 -27.62 -39.58
N GLU A 57 -7.41 -26.61 -39.93
CA GLU A 57 -7.47 -25.34 -39.19
C GLU A 57 -8.04 -25.56 -37.79
N GLY A 58 -7.59 -24.75 -36.82
CA GLY A 58 -7.89 -25.01 -35.40
C GLY A 58 -9.36 -25.22 -35.11
N TYR A 59 -10.23 -24.31 -35.58
CA TYR A 59 -11.68 -24.39 -35.35
C TYR A 59 -12.35 -25.67 -35.89
N LEU A 60 -11.70 -26.40 -36.79
CA LEU A 60 -12.24 -27.62 -37.43
C LEU A 60 -11.68 -28.91 -36.82
N VAL A 61 -10.52 -28.85 -36.17
CA VAL A 61 -9.79 -30.03 -35.67
C VAL A 61 -10.65 -30.88 -34.73
N VAL A 62 -11.35 -30.25 -33.78
CA VAL A 62 -12.20 -30.96 -32.81
C VAL A 62 -13.34 -31.69 -33.51
N ASP A 63 -14.02 -31.03 -34.46
CA ASP A 63 -15.12 -31.63 -35.21
C ASP A 63 -14.66 -32.83 -36.05
N LEU A 64 -13.47 -32.75 -36.66
CA LEU A 64 -12.90 -33.87 -37.40
C LEU A 64 -12.59 -35.05 -36.47
N LEU A 65 -12.01 -34.77 -35.30
CA LEU A 65 -11.70 -35.80 -34.32
C LEU A 65 -12.94 -36.47 -33.76
N GLU A 66 -14.09 -35.79 -33.69
CA GLU A 66 -15.37 -36.40 -33.33
C GLU A 66 -15.88 -37.40 -34.37
N LEU A 67 -15.56 -37.19 -35.65
CA LEU A 67 -15.95 -38.08 -36.76
C LEU A 67 -14.98 -39.25 -36.94
N LEU A 68 -13.72 -39.07 -36.56
CA LEU A 68 -12.68 -40.09 -36.65
C LEU A 68 -12.75 -41.09 -35.48
N PRO A 69 -12.21 -42.31 -35.65
CA PRO A 69 -12.08 -43.27 -34.56
C PRO A 69 -11.42 -42.69 -33.31
N ALA A 70 -11.81 -43.21 -32.15
CA ALA A 70 -11.26 -42.78 -30.87
C ALA A 70 -9.82 -43.27 -30.70
N ASP A 71 -8.86 -42.47 -31.19
CA ASP A 71 -7.41 -42.70 -31.05
C ASP A 71 -6.70 -41.53 -30.32
N PRO A 72 -6.04 -41.78 -29.17
CA PRO A 72 -5.20 -40.79 -28.48
C PRO A 72 -4.06 -40.25 -29.33
N GLY A 73 -3.50 -41.01 -30.28
CA GLY A 73 -2.42 -40.57 -31.15
C GLY A 73 -2.82 -39.41 -32.07
N LEU A 74 -4.09 -39.37 -32.50
CA LEU A 74 -4.64 -38.25 -33.27
C LEU A 74 -4.83 -36.99 -32.40
N ILE A 75 -5.17 -37.15 -31.12
CA ILE A 75 -5.21 -36.03 -30.16
C ILE A 75 -3.81 -35.45 -29.97
N ASP A 76 -2.79 -36.29 -29.85
CA ASP A 76 -1.39 -35.85 -29.73
C ASP A 76 -0.91 -35.07 -30.95
N ALA A 77 -1.27 -35.53 -32.15
CA ALA A 77 -0.96 -34.83 -33.37
C ALA A 77 -1.61 -33.44 -33.42
N ALA A 78 -2.89 -33.34 -33.04
CA ALA A 78 -3.59 -32.06 -32.94
C ALA A 78 -2.92 -31.12 -31.91
N ALA A 79 -2.58 -31.64 -30.73
CA ALA A 79 -2.00 -30.89 -29.64
C ALA A 79 -0.60 -30.33 -29.96
N ARG A 80 0.22 -31.06 -30.74
CA ARG A 80 1.56 -30.57 -31.17
C ARG A 80 1.51 -29.28 -31.97
N HIS A 81 0.41 -29.03 -32.67
CA HIS A 81 0.20 -27.79 -33.41
C HIS A 81 -0.43 -26.67 -32.54
N GLN A 82 -0.64 -26.92 -31.24
CA GLN A 82 -1.24 -25.99 -30.25
C GLN A 82 -2.58 -25.39 -30.70
N ARG A 83 -3.38 -26.17 -31.43
CA ARG A 83 -4.68 -25.70 -31.94
C ARG A 83 -5.82 -26.20 -31.05
N GLU A 84 -6.68 -25.30 -30.60
CA GLU A 84 -7.92 -25.60 -29.85
C GLU A 84 -7.72 -26.55 -28.65
N LEU A 85 -6.65 -26.36 -27.87
CA LEU A 85 -6.41 -27.15 -26.65
C LEU A 85 -7.64 -27.21 -25.72
N PRO A 86 -8.40 -26.12 -25.48
CA PRO A 86 -9.63 -26.20 -24.70
C PRO A 86 -10.70 -27.14 -25.26
N GLY A 87 -10.83 -27.20 -26.58
CA GLY A 87 -11.75 -28.10 -27.26
C GLY A 87 -11.28 -29.56 -27.20
N LEU A 88 -9.97 -29.80 -27.38
CA LEU A 88 -9.36 -31.13 -27.25
C LEU A 88 -9.51 -31.71 -25.84
N ILE A 89 -9.34 -30.87 -24.80
CA ILE A 89 -9.56 -31.26 -23.40
C ILE A 89 -11.02 -31.68 -23.17
N GLY A 90 -11.98 -30.90 -23.67
CA GLY A 90 -13.41 -31.25 -23.60
C GLY A 90 -13.74 -32.56 -24.33
N LEU A 91 -13.13 -32.79 -25.50
CA LEU A 91 -13.29 -34.04 -26.24
C LEU A 91 -12.69 -35.24 -25.50
N CYS A 92 -11.53 -35.07 -24.85
CA CYS A 92 -10.94 -36.11 -24.02
C CYS A 92 -11.87 -36.47 -22.85
N GLY A 93 -12.46 -35.48 -22.18
CA GLY A 93 -13.45 -35.71 -21.12
C GLY A 93 -14.68 -36.46 -21.63
N LYS A 94 -15.22 -36.08 -22.79
CA LYS A 94 -16.35 -36.78 -23.45
C LYS A 94 -16.03 -38.25 -23.76
N ARG A 95 -14.76 -38.57 -24.01
CA ARG A 95 -14.26 -39.94 -24.28
C ARG A 95 -13.81 -40.69 -23.02
N GLY A 96 -13.88 -40.08 -21.84
CA GLY A 96 -13.41 -40.67 -20.58
C GLY A 96 -11.88 -40.78 -20.48
N TRP A 97 -11.14 -39.95 -21.22
CA TRP A 97 -9.67 -39.92 -21.24
C TRP A 97 -9.12 -38.84 -20.31
N ASP A 98 -9.48 -38.91 -19.04
CA ASP A 98 -9.13 -37.87 -18.04
C ASP A 98 -7.62 -37.68 -17.92
N GLY A 99 -6.83 -38.75 -17.96
CA GLY A 99 -5.37 -38.68 -17.95
C GLY A 99 -4.80 -37.84 -19.10
N LYS A 100 -5.39 -37.97 -20.30
CA LYS A 100 -4.99 -37.19 -21.47
C LYS A 100 -5.44 -35.73 -21.36
N ALA A 101 -6.65 -35.49 -20.85
CA ALA A 101 -7.14 -34.15 -20.57
C ALA A 101 -6.21 -33.38 -19.61
N ILE A 102 -5.71 -34.05 -18.57
CA ILE A 102 -4.75 -33.48 -17.60
C ILE A 102 -3.40 -33.20 -18.25
N GLU A 103 -2.89 -34.10 -19.09
CA GLU A 103 -1.66 -33.90 -19.85
C GLU A 103 -1.75 -32.65 -20.75
N LEU A 104 -2.83 -32.55 -21.53
CA LEU A 104 -3.08 -31.42 -22.42
C LEU A 104 -3.27 -30.10 -21.65
N ALA A 105 -3.85 -30.14 -20.46
CA ALA A 105 -4.03 -28.96 -19.62
C ALA A 105 -2.69 -28.30 -19.26
N GLY A 106 -1.60 -29.06 -19.17
CA GLY A 106 -0.25 -28.54 -18.98
C GLY A 106 0.26 -27.67 -20.15
N GLY A 107 -0.41 -27.72 -21.32
CA GLY A 107 -0.12 -26.95 -22.51
C GLY A 107 -0.99 -25.70 -22.69
N VAL A 108 -2.01 -25.47 -21.85
CA VAL A 108 -2.99 -24.38 -22.04
C VAL A 108 -2.42 -23.02 -21.63
N GLU A 109 -2.57 -22.01 -22.48
CA GLU A 109 -2.20 -20.63 -22.15
C GLU A 109 -3.17 -20.00 -21.15
N ALA A 110 -2.68 -19.08 -20.32
CA ALA A 110 -3.50 -18.43 -19.28
C ALA A 110 -4.76 -17.74 -19.83
N ALA A 111 -4.70 -17.19 -21.05
CA ALA A 111 -5.86 -16.57 -21.71
C ALA A 111 -6.96 -17.57 -22.08
N GLU A 112 -6.61 -18.84 -22.29
CA GLU A 112 -7.53 -19.89 -22.73
C GLU A 112 -8.12 -20.69 -21.57
N VAL A 113 -7.55 -20.60 -20.37
CA VAL A 113 -7.96 -21.37 -19.18
C VAL A 113 -9.46 -21.26 -18.90
N GLY A 114 -10.03 -20.07 -18.96
CA GLY A 114 -11.48 -19.88 -18.72
C GLY A 114 -12.35 -20.55 -19.78
N SER A 115 -11.85 -20.72 -21.00
CA SER A 115 -12.58 -21.41 -22.07
C SER A 115 -12.63 -22.92 -21.83
N VAL A 116 -11.64 -23.51 -21.14
CA VAL A 116 -11.61 -24.95 -20.84
C VAL A 116 -12.80 -25.36 -20.00
N ALA A 117 -13.12 -24.62 -18.93
CA ALA A 117 -14.29 -24.88 -18.09
C ALA A 117 -15.59 -24.86 -18.90
N THR A 118 -15.74 -23.88 -19.78
CA THR A 118 -16.92 -23.75 -20.66
C THR A 118 -17.03 -24.91 -21.64
N ARG A 119 -15.92 -25.31 -22.27
CA ARG A 119 -15.88 -26.43 -23.23
C ARG A 119 -16.12 -27.77 -22.54
N TRP A 120 -15.54 -27.98 -21.36
CA TRP A 120 -15.74 -29.17 -20.56
C TRP A 120 -17.20 -29.36 -20.17
N SER A 121 -17.83 -28.33 -19.58
CA SER A 121 -19.24 -28.38 -19.19
C SER A 121 -20.14 -28.71 -20.39
N ARG A 122 -19.90 -28.11 -21.56
CA ARG A 122 -20.67 -28.42 -22.78
C ARG A 122 -20.49 -29.85 -23.29
N ALA A 123 -19.29 -30.43 -23.12
CA ALA A 123 -18.95 -31.73 -23.69
C ALA A 123 -19.27 -32.90 -22.76
N VAL A 124 -19.09 -32.72 -21.45
CA VAL A 124 -19.15 -33.77 -20.42
C VAL A 124 -20.36 -33.61 -19.49
N ASP A 125 -20.99 -32.43 -19.47
CA ASP A 125 -22.10 -32.08 -18.57
C ASP A 125 -21.77 -32.31 -17.08
N SER A 126 -20.57 -31.90 -16.68
CA SER A 126 -20.07 -32.01 -15.30
C SER A 126 -19.10 -30.89 -14.96
N GLU A 127 -18.79 -30.74 -13.67
CA GLU A 127 -17.71 -29.87 -13.20
C GLU A 127 -16.34 -30.41 -13.59
N LEU A 128 -15.34 -29.52 -13.64
CA LEU A 128 -13.96 -29.91 -13.89
C LEU A 128 -13.44 -30.78 -12.73
N PRO A 129 -12.88 -31.98 -13.02
CA PRO A 129 -12.23 -32.80 -12.01
C PRO A 129 -11.07 -32.07 -11.32
N GLU A 130 -10.90 -32.30 -10.02
CA GLU A 130 -9.83 -31.65 -9.23
C GLU A 130 -8.43 -31.77 -9.85
N PRO A 131 -7.96 -32.93 -10.35
CA PRO A 131 -6.65 -33.03 -10.96
C PRO A 131 -6.49 -32.17 -12.22
N LEU A 132 -7.57 -32.00 -12.99
CA LEU A 132 -7.58 -31.15 -14.18
C LEU A 132 -7.50 -29.67 -13.79
N VAL A 133 -8.22 -29.25 -12.73
CA VAL A 133 -8.12 -27.90 -12.18
C VAL A 133 -6.70 -27.61 -11.70
N VAL A 134 -6.08 -28.56 -11.00
CA VAL A 134 -4.68 -28.43 -10.54
C VAL A 134 -3.73 -28.23 -11.73
N ALA A 135 -3.87 -29.02 -12.78
CA ALA A 135 -3.07 -28.89 -13.99
C ALA A 135 -3.27 -27.54 -14.69
N LEU A 136 -4.51 -27.08 -14.82
CA LEU A 136 -4.84 -25.79 -15.45
C LEU A 136 -4.30 -24.60 -14.65
N VAL A 137 -4.42 -24.61 -13.33
CA VAL A 137 -3.85 -23.54 -12.47
C VAL A 137 -2.33 -23.52 -12.60
N ASN A 138 -1.67 -24.68 -12.56
CA ASN A 138 -0.23 -24.75 -12.75
C ASN A 138 0.18 -24.23 -14.15
N SER A 139 -0.58 -24.58 -15.18
CA SER A 139 -0.34 -24.09 -16.54
C SER A 139 -0.50 -22.57 -16.64
N ALA A 140 -1.56 -22.02 -16.04
CA ALA A 140 -1.84 -20.59 -16.01
C ALA A 140 -0.71 -19.78 -15.35
N LEU A 141 -0.12 -20.31 -14.28
CA LEU A 141 0.93 -19.65 -13.52
C LEU A 141 2.34 -19.85 -14.10
N THR A 142 2.52 -20.82 -15.01
CA THR A 142 3.82 -21.09 -15.62
C THR A 142 4.23 -19.95 -16.54
N ASP A 143 5.44 -19.42 -16.36
CA ASP A 143 6.01 -18.47 -17.29
C ASP A 143 6.54 -19.20 -18.52
N ARG A 144 6.06 -18.80 -19.70
CA ARG A 144 6.46 -19.39 -20.98
C ARG A 144 7.16 -18.38 -21.88
N GLY A 145 7.31 -17.14 -21.43
CA GLY A 145 8.09 -16.14 -22.14
C GLY A 145 9.58 -16.44 -22.00
N GLU A 146 10.35 -16.21 -23.07
CA GLU A 146 11.80 -16.08 -22.92
C GLU A 146 12.10 -14.89 -21.99
N PRO A 147 13.07 -15.02 -21.06
CA PRO A 147 13.53 -13.90 -20.28
C PRO A 147 14.02 -12.80 -21.25
N PRO A 148 13.53 -11.57 -21.12
CA PRO A 148 13.91 -10.53 -22.05
C PRO A 148 15.39 -10.17 -21.88
N GLU A 149 16.06 -9.83 -22.98
CA GLU A 149 17.37 -9.20 -22.91
C GLU A 149 17.20 -7.77 -22.36
N LEU A 150 17.70 -7.54 -21.14
CA LEU A 150 17.63 -6.24 -20.48
C LEU A 150 18.82 -5.33 -20.85
N GLU A 151 19.88 -5.88 -21.43
CA GLU A 151 21.07 -5.14 -21.81
C GLU A 151 20.80 -4.21 -23.00
N GLY A 152 21.29 -2.97 -22.91
CA GLY A 152 21.16 -1.97 -23.98
C GLY A 152 19.83 -1.21 -24.03
N LEU A 153 18.83 -1.58 -23.23
CA LEU A 153 17.55 -0.87 -23.17
C LEU A 153 17.69 0.50 -22.49
N ASN A 154 17.06 1.52 -23.07
CA ASN A 154 16.93 2.81 -22.39
C ASN A 154 15.87 2.74 -21.26
N ARG A 155 15.83 3.76 -20.41
CA ARG A 155 14.94 3.79 -19.23
C ARG A 155 13.45 3.63 -19.58
N TRP A 156 13.01 4.18 -20.71
CA TRP A 156 11.61 4.07 -21.14
C TRP A 156 11.30 2.66 -21.66
N GLU A 157 12.20 2.08 -22.45
CA GLU A 157 12.07 0.70 -22.96
C GLU A 157 12.05 -0.30 -21.81
N HIS A 158 12.97 -0.14 -20.86
CA HIS A 158 13.00 -0.93 -19.63
C HIS A 158 11.68 -0.84 -18.86
N ASN A 159 11.19 0.38 -18.60
CA ASN A 159 9.93 0.57 -17.88
C ASN A 159 8.72 -0.02 -18.63
N ARG A 160 8.65 0.18 -19.95
CA ARG A 160 7.57 -0.37 -20.80
C ARG A 160 7.57 -1.90 -20.78
N LEU A 161 8.76 -2.50 -20.82
CA LEU A 161 8.94 -3.95 -20.74
C LEU A 161 8.51 -4.48 -19.37
N MET A 162 8.95 -3.86 -18.28
CA MET A 162 8.54 -4.23 -16.92
C MET A 162 7.03 -4.12 -16.71
N GLU A 163 6.39 -3.09 -17.26
CA GLU A 163 4.93 -2.91 -17.19
C GLU A 163 4.19 -4.02 -17.97
N ARG A 164 4.73 -4.42 -19.13
CA ARG A 164 4.20 -5.56 -19.88
C ARG A 164 4.28 -6.85 -19.07
N PHE A 165 5.43 -7.16 -18.47
CA PHE A 165 5.58 -8.35 -17.61
C PHE A 165 4.65 -8.32 -16.40
N ARG A 166 4.48 -7.15 -15.78
CA ARG A 166 3.52 -6.97 -14.70
C ARG A 166 2.10 -7.27 -15.17
N THR A 167 1.71 -6.72 -16.32
CA THR A 167 0.38 -6.95 -16.90
C THR A 167 0.15 -8.42 -17.23
N GLU A 168 1.12 -9.10 -17.85
CA GLU A 168 1.05 -10.52 -18.18
C GLU A 168 0.98 -11.39 -16.91
N ARG A 169 1.75 -11.06 -15.88
CA ARG A 169 1.67 -11.72 -14.56
C ARG A 169 0.30 -11.53 -13.92
N GLU A 170 -0.23 -10.31 -13.92
CA GLU A 170 -1.56 -10.04 -13.37
C GLU A 170 -2.66 -10.79 -14.13
N GLN A 171 -2.56 -10.91 -15.45
CA GLN A 171 -3.48 -11.71 -16.25
C GLN A 171 -3.41 -13.19 -15.88
N ARG A 172 -2.20 -13.74 -15.72
CA ARG A 172 -1.98 -15.13 -15.27
C ARG A 172 -2.56 -15.37 -13.88
N GLU A 173 -2.28 -14.49 -12.93
CA GLU A 173 -2.82 -14.57 -11.57
C GLU A 173 -4.35 -14.48 -11.57
N ARG A 174 -4.95 -13.60 -12.39
CA ARG A 174 -6.42 -13.52 -12.54
C ARG A 174 -7.03 -14.79 -13.13
N ALA A 175 -6.40 -15.39 -14.14
CA ALA A 175 -6.87 -16.63 -14.75
C ALA A 175 -6.75 -17.84 -13.78
N ALA A 176 -5.66 -17.91 -13.02
CA ALA A 176 -5.52 -18.91 -11.96
C ALA A 176 -6.55 -18.69 -10.84
N TRP A 177 -6.81 -17.43 -10.46
CA TRP A 177 -7.77 -17.10 -9.42
C TRP A 177 -9.19 -17.50 -9.79
N SER A 178 -9.64 -17.26 -11.03
CA SER A 178 -11.00 -17.62 -11.44
C SER A 178 -11.27 -19.13 -11.33
N LEU A 179 -10.26 -19.97 -11.50
CA LEU A 179 -10.38 -21.42 -11.25
C LEU A 179 -10.37 -21.78 -9.77
N LEU A 180 -9.49 -21.12 -9.01
CA LEU A 180 -9.29 -21.35 -7.57
C LEU A 180 -10.51 -20.91 -6.75
N GLU A 181 -11.10 -19.76 -7.06
CA GLU A 181 -12.14 -19.11 -6.25
C GLU A 181 -13.34 -20.04 -6.00
N GLU A 182 -13.74 -20.79 -7.02
CA GLU A 182 -14.89 -21.69 -6.98
C GLU A 182 -14.56 -23.06 -6.35
N ARG A 183 -13.28 -23.36 -6.09
CA ARG A 183 -12.83 -24.75 -5.80
C ARG A 183 -11.90 -24.85 -4.58
N PRO A 184 -12.42 -24.71 -3.35
CA PRO A 184 -11.62 -24.81 -2.13
C PRO A 184 -10.89 -26.15 -1.93
N ALA A 185 -11.42 -27.25 -2.47
CA ALA A 185 -10.86 -28.58 -2.29
C ALA A 185 -9.42 -28.71 -2.83
N VAL A 186 -9.08 -27.97 -3.89
CA VAL A 186 -7.75 -28.04 -4.52
C VAL A 186 -6.72 -27.09 -3.91
N TRP A 187 -7.14 -26.16 -3.03
CA TRP A 187 -6.25 -25.13 -2.48
C TRP A 187 -5.05 -25.71 -1.75
N ARG A 188 -5.25 -26.78 -0.97
CA ARG A 188 -4.17 -27.43 -0.22
C ARG A 188 -3.11 -28.03 -1.14
N VAL A 189 -3.56 -28.72 -2.21
CA VAL A 189 -2.65 -29.35 -3.19
C VAL A 189 -1.86 -28.29 -3.94
N LEU A 190 -2.52 -27.23 -4.40
CA LEU A 190 -1.88 -26.14 -5.16
C LEU A 190 -0.94 -25.30 -4.30
N ALA A 191 -1.28 -25.06 -3.03
CA ALA A 191 -0.40 -24.36 -2.09
C ALA A 191 0.90 -25.14 -1.80
N ALA A 192 0.90 -26.46 -1.92
CA ALA A 192 2.10 -27.31 -1.78
C ALA A 192 2.83 -27.56 -3.11
N GLY A 193 2.26 -27.12 -4.23
CA GLY A 193 2.76 -27.37 -5.58
C GLY A 193 3.92 -26.46 -6.01
N PRO A 194 4.34 -26.57 -7.29
CA PRO A 194 5.49 -25.83 -7.83
C PRO A 194 5.30 -24.30 -7.77
N HIS A 195 4.06 -23.83 -7.90
CA HIS A 195 3.68 -22.41 -7.82
C HIS A 195 3.15 -22.01 -6.44
N GLY A 196 3.45 -22.81 -5.41
CA GLY A 196 2.85 -22.69 -4.08
C GLY A 196 3.01 -21.31 -3.43
N GLU A 197 4.12 -20.61 -3.63
CA GLU A 197 4.30 -19.23 -3.12
C GLU A 197 3.26 -18.26 -3.69
N THR A 198 3.06 -18.30 -5.01
CA THR A 198 2.06 -17.46 -5.69
C THR A 198 0.64 -17.82 -5.25
N VAL A 199 0.32 -19.11 -5.18
CA VAL A 199 -1.00 -19.58 -4.73
C VAL A 199 -1.27 -19.14 -3.29
N ARG A 200 -0.33 -19.33 -2.36
CA ARG A 200 -0.46 -18.88 -0.96
C ARG A 200 -0.68 -17.37 -0.85
N ARG A 201 0.04 -16.57 -1.64
CA ARG A 201 -0.15 -15.11 -1.69
C ARG A 201 -1.56 -14.74 -2.17
N MET A 202 -2.07 -15.40 -3.21
CA MET A 202 -3.43 -15.20 -3.70
C MET A 202 -4.48 -15.61 -2.64
N LEU A 203 -4.27 -16.75 -1.97
CA LEU A 203 -5.16 -17.21 -0.90
C LEU A 203 -5.22 -16.25 0.29
N LEU A 204 -4.09 -15.64 0.66
CA LEU A 204 -4.03 -14.64 1.74
C LEU A 204 -4.94 -13.43 1.47
N GLU A 205 -5.33 -13.13 0.24
CA GLU A 205 -6.32 -12.07 -0.05
C GLU A 205 -7.73 -12.40 0.46
N ARG A 206 -8.02 -13.69 0.68
CA ARG A 206 -9.29 -14.20 1.24
C ARG A 206 -9.10 -14.87 2.61
N ALA A 207 -8.08 -14.48 3.38
CA ALA A 207 -7.72 -15.13 4.64
C ALA A 207 -8.90 -15.33 5.63
N GLY A 208 -9.90 -14.45 5.61
CA GLY A 208 -11.11 -14.58 6.45
C GLY A 208 -11.95 -15.84 6.21
N THR A 209 -11.90 -16.45 5.03
CA THR A 209 -12.70 -17.66 4.69
C THR A 209 -11.88 -18.95 4.74
N LEU A 210 -10.57 -18.86 4.93
CA LEU A 210 -9.68 -20.02 4.93
C LEU A 210 -9.79 -20.81 6.24
N SER A 211 -9.54 -22.13 6.17
CA SER A 211 -9.36 -22.97 7.37
C SER A 211 -8.04 -22.65 8.06
N ASP A 212 -7.91 -23.00 9.35
CA ASP A 212 -6.67 -22.77 10.10
C ASP A 212 -5.49 -23.49 9.46
N GLU A 213 -5.69 -24.74 9.01
CA GLU A 213 -4.65 -25.52 8.30
C GLU A 213 -4.12 -24.80 7.06
N LEU A 214 -5.00 -24.18 6.27
CA LEU A 214 -4.61 -23.52 5.03
C LEU A 214 -4.00 -22.13 5.29
N LEU A 215 -4.48 -21.42 6.32
CA LEU A 215 -3.83 -20.19 6.79
C LEU A 215 -2.41 -20.47 7.29
N MET A 216 -2.23 -21.55 8.05
CA MET A 216 -0.91 -22.01 8.50
C MET A 216 -0.02 -22.38 7.32
N ALA A 217 -0.56 -23.03 6.29
CA ALA A 217 0.17 -23.31 5.06
C ALA A 217 0.63 -22.03 4.35
N CYS A 218 -0.04 -20.88 4.55
CA CYS A 218 0.34 -19.59 3.98
C CYS A 218 1.45 -18.85 4.76
N LEU A 219 1.84 -19.33 5.95
CA LEU A 219 2.87 -18.69 6.78
C LEU A 219 4.19 -18.40 6.06
N PRO A 220 4.73 -19.27 5.17
CA PRO A 220 5.97 -18.97 4.47
C PRO A 220 5.94 -17.67 3.64
N VAL A 221 4.76 -17.22 3.22
CA VAL A 221 4.59 -15.91 2.54
C VAL A 221 4.58 -14.77 3.55
N VAL A 222 3.99 -14.99 4.73
CA VAL A 222 3.94 -14.02 5.83
C VAL A 222 5.33 -13.80 6.43
N THR A 223 6.07 -14.90 6.67
CA THR A 223 7.40 -14.91 7.29
C THR A 223 8.51 -14.97 6.23
N ARG A 224 8.24 -14.41 5.04
CA ARG A 224 9.12 -14.51 3.87
C ARG A 224 10.56 -14.18 4.21
N ASP A 225 11.48 -15.00 3.69
CA ASP A 225 12.89 -14.69 3.71
C ASP A 225 13.25 -13.85 2.47
N PHE A 226 13.93 -12.74 2.68
CA PHE A 226 14.46 -11.89 1.62
C PHE A 226 15.94 -12.21 1.32
N GLY A 227 16.48 -13.29 1.91
CA GLY A 227 17.85 -13.76 1.73
C GLY A 227 18.81 -13.21 2.79
N ALA A 228 20.12 -13.48 2.60
CA ALA A 228 21.19 -13.03 3.48
C ALA A 228 21.37 -11.50 3.43
N GLY A 229 20.51 -10.79 4.15
CA GLY A 229 20.58 -9.35 4.34
C GLY A 229 20.99 -8.99 5.76
N GLY A 230 21.80 -7.94 5.89
CA GLY A 230 22.19 -7.40 7.21
C GLY A 230 21.00 -6.86 8.00
N LYS A 231 21.28 -6.21 9.15
CA LYS A 231 20.30 -5.77 10.15
C LYS A 231 19.03 -5.09 9.60
N TYR A 232 19.15 -4.30 8.52
CA TYR A 232 18.02 -3.63 7.86
C TYR A 232 16.99 -4.58 7.24
N VAL A 233 17.43 -5.71 6.69
CA VAL A 233 16.52 -6.69 6.08
C VAL A 233 15.70 -7.40 7.15
N GLN A 234 16.26 -7.59 8.34
CA GLN A 234 15.53 -8.19 9.47
C GLN A 234 14.38 -7.28 9.96
N GLY A 235 14.58 -5.96 9.99
CA GLY A 235 13.50 -5.00 10.27
C GLY A 235 12.37 -5.07 9.24
N ILE A 236 12.70 -5.11 7.95
CA ILE A 236 11.71 -5.27 6.86
C ILE A 236 10.92 -6.58 7.00
N ARG A 237 11.59 -7.67 7.38
CA ARG A 237 10.93 -8.97 7.65
C ARG A 237 9.89 -8.85 8.77
N LEU A 238 10.25 -8.23 9.90
CA LEU A 238 9.31 -7.98 11.00
C LEU A 238 8.11 -7.17 10.55
N GLN A 239 8.36 -6.02 9.91
CA GLN A 239 7.29 -5.13 9.46
C GLN A 239 6.35 -5.84 8.48
N SER A 240 6.90 -6.56 7.50
CA SER A 240 6.11 -7.30 6.52
C SER A 240 5.23 -8.38 7.18
N ALA A 241 5.76 -9.14 8.13
CA ALA A 241 4.98 -10.14 8.85
C ALA A 241 3.90 -9.49 9.73
N ALA A 242 4.22 -8.39 10.42
CA ALA A 242 3.26 -7.65 11.24
C ALA A 242 2.12 -7.07 10.40
N ASP A 243 2.39 -6.55 9.21
CA ASP A 243 1.35 -6.04 8.31
C ASP A 243 0.37 -7.13 7.88
N HIS A 244 0.84 -8.35 7.64
CA HIS A 244 -0.05 -9.49 7.38
C HIS A 244 -0.88 -9.87 8.61
N VAL A 245 -0.30 -9.83 9.80
CA VAL A 245 -1.01 -10.10 11.06
C VAL A 245 -2.05 -9.03 11.37
N ARG A 246 -1.75 -7.75 11.16
CA ARG A 246 -2.71 -6.63 11.28
C ARG A 246 -3.90 -6.83 10.38
N ARG A 247 -3.62 -7.18 9.12
CA ARG A 247 -4.66 -7.43 8.12
C ARG A 247 -5.49 -8.66 8.49
N TRP A 248 -4.85 -9.68 9.06
CA TRP A 248 -5.46 -10.98 9.37
C TRP A 248 -5.19 -11.43 10.82
N PRO A 249 -5.87 -10.84 11.83
CA PRO A 249 -5.55 -11.10 13.24
C PRO A 249 -5.66 -12.56 13.68
N ARG A 250 -6.47 -13.38 12.99
CA ARG A 250 -6.57 -14.82 13.22
C ARG A 250 -5.22 -15.53 13.06
N LEU A 251 -4.34 -15.07 12.15
CA LEU A 251 -2.99 -15.62 11.99
C LEU A 251 -2.20 -15.55 13.29
N ARG A 252 -2.31 -14.46 14.05
CA ARG A 252 -1.62 -14.32 15.33
C ARG A 252 -2.07 -15.33 16.38
N GLN A 253 -3.34 -15.73 16.33
CA GLN A 253 -3.92 -16.68 17.27
C GLN A 253 -3.46 -18.11 16.96
N ILE A 254 -3.47 -18.50 15.68
CA ILE A 254 -3.18 -19.88 15.26
C ILE A 254 -1.69 -20.15 15.04
N ALA A 255 -0.91 -19.12 14.68
CA ALA A 255 0.50 -19.22 14.37
C ALA A 255 1.40 -18.63 15.47
N ALA A 256 0.93 -18.52 16.71
CA ALA A 256 1.68 -17.88 17.80
C ALA A 256 3.10 -18.47 17.97
N VAL A 257 3.24 -19.80 17.93
CA VAL A 257 4.54 -20.48 18.06
C VAL A 257 5.46 -20.21 16.84
N PRO A 258 5.03 -20.48 15.59
CA PRO A 258 5.84 -20.14 14.41
C PRO A 258 6.22 -18.66 14.31
N LEU A 259 5.33 -17.74 14.66
CA LEU A 259 5.62 -16.31 14.64
C LEU A 259 6.65 -15.92 15.72
N ALA A 260 6.58 -16.53 16.90
CA ALA A 260 7.60 -16.35 17.93
C ALA A 260 8.97 -16.91 17.50
N GLU A 261 9.02 -18.07 16.85
CA GLU A 261 10.24 -18.62 16.25
C GLU A 261 10.81 -17.71 15.17
N PHE A 262 9.97 -17.21 14.26
CA PHE A 262 10.36 -16.23 13.25
C PHE A 262 10.96 -14.95 13.87
N VAL A 263 10.36 -14.42 14.94
CA VAL A 263 10.90 -13.23 15.64
C VAL A 263 12.26 -13.54 16.26
N ARG A 264 12.46 -14.74 16.83
CA ARG A 264 13.78 -15.17 17.34
C ARG A 264 14.80 -15.30 16.23
N ASP A 265 14.42 -15.82 15.07
CA ASP A 265 15.30 -15.93 13.90
C ASP A 265 15.73 -14.55 13.39
N VAL A 266 14.81 -13.58 13.37
CA VAL A 266 15.11 -12.18 13.03
C VAL A 266 16.12 -11.58 14.02
N VAL A 267 15.94 -11.81 15.32
CA VAL A 267 16.86 -11.31 16.36
C VAL A 267 18.23 -11.99 16.23
N ALA A 268 18.26 -13.31 16.04
CA ALA A 268 19.50 -14.06 15.78
C ALA A 268 20.20 -13.61 14.48
N GLY A 269 19.43 -13.16 13.49
CA GLY A 269 19.90 -12.53 12.25
C GLY A 269 20.51 -11.12 12.44
N GLY A 270 20.59 -10.62 13.67
CA GLY A 270 21.28 -9.39 14.03
C GLY A 270 20.39 -8.15 14.10
N TRP A 271 19.06 -8.30 14.13
CA TRP A 271 18.17 -7.19 14.39
C TRP A 271 18.42 -6.56 15.78
N GLU A 272 18.33 -5.24 15.86
CA GLU A 272 18.51 -4.48 17.10
C GLU A 272 17.37 -3.45 17.26
N PRO A 273 16.78 -3.31 18.46
CA PRO A 273 15.70 -2.35 18.71
C PRO A 273 16.16 -0.89 18.65
N VAL A 274 17.43 -0.65 18.94
CA VAL A 274 18.03 0.69 18.97
C VAL A 274 19.29 0.68 18.12
N SER A 275 19.28 1.50 17.08
CA SER A 275 20.45 1.75 16.24
C SER A 275 21.32 2.84 16.85
N ARG A 276 22.64 2.62 16.82
CA ARG A 276 23.64 3.61 17.26
C ARG A 276 23.51 4.97 16.54
N TYR A 277 23.02 4.97 15.30
CA TYR A 277 22.98 6.18 14.46
C TYR A 277 21.60 6.84 14.42
N SER A 278 20.53 6.04 14.48
CA SER A 278 19.15 6.52 14.31
C SER A 278 18.31 6.47 15.58
N GLY A 279 18.81 5.90 16.69
CA GLY A 279 18.02 5.69 17.90
C GLY A 279 17.05 4.50 17.77
N PRO A 280 15.97 4.48 18.56
CA PRO A 280 14.97 3.40 18.53
C PRO A 280 14.27 3.28 17.18
N ASN A 281 14.17 2.05 16.67
CA ASN A 281 13.41 1.74 15.45
C ASN A 281 11.95 1.45 15.83
N TRP A 282 11.14 2.50 15.99
CA TRP A 282 9.78 2.39 16.53
C TRP A 282 8.85 1.48 15.71
N ASP A 283 8.94 1.49 14.37
CA ASP A 283 8.17 0.59 13.51
C ASP A 283 8.50 -0.89 13.73
N ASP A 284 9.79 -1.22 13.87
CA ASP A 284 10.24 -2.58 14.14
C ASP A 284 9.81 -3.05 15.54
N ILE A 285 9.88 -2.14 16.52
CA ILE A 285 9.44 -2.40 17.90
C ILE A 285 7.92 -2.67 17.92
N ALA A 286 7.13 -1.87 17.21
CA ALA A 286 5.70 -2.08 17.02
C ALA A 286 5.42 -3.46 16.40
N ALA A 287 6.12 -3.79 15.31
CA ALA A 287 5.99 -5.07 14.62
C ALA A 287 6.36 -6.25 15.54
N LEU A 288 7.44 -6.15 16.30
CA LEU A 288 7.85 -7.18 17.26
C LEU A 288 6.79 -7.37 18.35
N ALA A 289 6.31 -6.28 18.96
CA ALA A 289 5.28 -6.34 20.02
C ALA A 289 3.98 -7.00 19.55
N GLU A 290 3.68 -6.92 18.27
CA GLU A 290 2.51 -7.56 17.67
C GLU A 290 2.72 -9.05 17.36
N LEU A 291 3.94 -9.41 16.94
CA LEU A 291 4.25 -10.76 16.47
C LEU A 291 4.60 -11.76 17.57
N THR A 292 5.15 -11.31 18.70
CA THR A 292 5.65 -12.21 19.75
C THR A 292 4.96 -12.04 21.11
N ASP A 293 4.97 -13.12 21.89
CA ASP A 293 4.58 -13.22 23.30
C ASP A 293 5.80 -13.48 24.21
N ASP A 294 7.01 -13.36 23.67
CA ASP A 294 8.26 -13.60 24.39
C ASP A 294 8.56 -12.44 25.35
N GLY A 295 8.19 -12.61 26.63
CA GLY A 295 8.31 -11.58 27.65
C GLY A 295 9.74 -11.13 27.94
N ASP A 296 10.74 -11.99 27.77
CA ASP A 296 12.15 -11.65 27.98
C ASP A 296 12.68 -10.79 26.82
N LEU A 297 12.28 -11.10 25.58
CA LEU A 297 12.60 -10.25 24.44
C LEU A 297 11.92 -8.88 24.54
N LEU A 298 10.62 -8.85 24.89
CA LEU A 298 9.88 -7.60 25.10
C LEU A 298 10.51 -6.76 26.23
N ARG A 299 10.93 -7.39 27.33
CA ARG A 299 11.69 -6.75 28.41
C ARG A 299 12.96 -6.10 27.87
N SER A 300 13.77 -6.86 27.14
CA SER A 300 15.04 -6.37 26.59
C SER A 300 14.82 -5.15 25.69
N VAL A 301 13.81 -5.17 24.83
CA VAL A 301 13.46 -4.05 23.95
C VAL A 301 13.09 -2.79 24.76
N VAL A 302 12.20 -2.92 25.74
CA VAL A 302 11.79 -1.78 26.59
C VAL A 302 12.98 -1.21 27.36
N VAL A 303 13.89 -2.06 27.87
CA VAL A 303 15.10 -1.63 28.57
C VAL A 303 16.03 -0.84 27.62
N SER A 304 16.29 -1.33 26.40
CA SER A 304 17.11 -0.62 25.42
C SER A 304 16.52 0.74 25.04
N VAL A 305 15.20 0.82 24.85
CA VAL A 305 14.49 2.09 24.60
C VAL A 305 14.65 3.04 25.77
N ARG A 306 14.45 2.56 27.00
CA ARG A 306 14.61 3.35 28.24
C ARG A 306 16.01 3.95 28.34
N GLU A 307 17.04 3.15 28.06
CA GLU A 307 18.43 3.61 28.06
C GLU A 307 18.69 4.69 27.01
N SER A 308 18.16 4.51 25.79
CA SER A 308 18.24 5.53 24.74
C SER A 308 17.54 6.84 25.14
N CYS A 309 16.42 6.77 25.88
CA CYS A 309 15.70 7.95 26.37
C CYS A 309 16.39 8.67 27.54
N ARG A 310 17.27 7.99 28.29
CA ARG A 310 18.06 8.58 29.40
C ARG A 310 19.41 9.14 28.94
N GLY A 311 20.01 8.52 27.92
CA GLY A 311 21.38 8.78 27.49
C GLY A 311 21.54 9.95 26.51
N SER A 312 22.69 9.93 25.82
CA SER A 312 23.07 10.92 24.80
C SER A 312 22.17 10.92 23.56
N ASP A 313 21.38 9.86 23.36
CA ASP A 313 20.50 9.70 22.19
C ASP A 313 19.05 10.16 22.44
N ARG A 314 18.80 10.85 23.57
CA ARG A 314 17.44 11.27 23.96
C ARG A 314 16.73 12.09 22.88
N ASP A 315 17.43 13.02 22.23
CA ASP A 315 16.83 13.88 21.21
C ASP A 315 16.42 13.08 19.97
N ARG A 316 17.11 11.97 19.66
CA ARG A 316 16.72 11.04 18.59
C ARG A 316 15.54 10.19 19.02
N ALA A 317 15.59 9.62 20.22
CA ALA A 317 14.53 8.77 20.76
C ALA A 317 13.19 9.50 20.88
N LEU A 318 13.21 10.78 21.25
CA LEU A 318 12.04 11.65 21.43
C LEU A 318 11.89 12.67 20.30
N SER A 319 12.38 12.33 19.10
CA SER A 319 12.18 13.11 17.88
C SER A 319 10.69 13.43 17.68
N THR A 320 10.38 14.69 17.37
CA THR A 320 9.01 15.13 17.07
C THR A 320 8.52 14.60 15.73
N LYS A 321 9.43 14.26 14.81
CA LYS A 321 9.10 13.66 13.51
C LYS A 321 8.44 12.30 13.65
N ASP A 322 8.84 11.54 14.67
CA ASP A 322 8.44 10.14 14.86
C ASP A 322 7.43 10.00 16.00
N ALA A 323 6.76 11.09 16.41
CA ALA A 323 5.88 11.12 17.57
C ALA A 323 4.69 10.15 17.45
N ASP A 324 4.06 10.09 16.27
CA ASP A 324 2.91 9.22 16.04
C ASP A 324 3.32 7.73 15.97
N VAL A 325 4.43 7.45 15.28
CA VAL A 325 4.99 6.09 15.16
C VAL A 325 5.42 5.56 16.54
N ARG A 326 6.13 6.39 17.31
CA ARG A 326 6.50 6.09 18.71
C ARG A 326 5.27 5.82 19.56
N ALA A 327 4.26 6.69 19.51
CA ALA A 327 3.03 6.51 20.27
C ALA A 327 2.33 5.19 19.91
N GLY A 328 2.27 4.82 18.63
CA GLY A 328 1.74 3.54 18.17
C GLY A 328 2.54 2.33 18.68
N ALA A 329 3.87 2.40 18.66
CA ALA A 329 4.73 1.34 19.20
C ALA A 329 4.55 1.16 20.71
N ILE A 330 4.44 2.26 21.47
CA ILE A 330 4.15 2.24 22.90
C ILE A 330 2.75 1.66 23.16
N GLU A 331 1.75 2.01 22.34
CA GLU A 331 0.40 1.46 22.47
C GLU A 331 0.42 -0.08 22.34
N LEU A 332 1.16 -0.62 21.36
CA LEU A 332 1.28 -2.07 21.14
C LEU A 332 2.05 -2.77 22.26
N LEU A 333 3.15 -2.17 22.75
CA LEU A 333 3.89 -2.70 23.90
C LEU A 333 3.02 -2.76 25.15
N VAL A 334 2.19 -1.74 25.39
CA VAL A 334 1.27 -1.69 26.54
C VAL A 334 0.11 -2.67 26.36
N ALA A 335 -0.44 -2.79 25.16
CA ALA A 335 -1.52 -3.73 24.87
C ALA A 335 -1.08 -5.20 24.96
N ASN A 336 0.20 -5.50 24.72
CA ASN A 336 0.72 -6.85 24.84
C ASN A 336 0.85 -7.26 26.33
N SER A 337 0.04 -8.24 26.74
CA SER A 337 -0.01 -8.76 28.11
C SER A 337 1.29 -9.41 28.60
N ARG A 338 2.19 -9.78 27.69
CA ARG A 338 3.50 -10.38 27.99
C ARG A 338 4.61 -9.34 28.17
N THR A 339 4.37 -8.08 27.80
CA THR A 339 5.31 -7.00 28.10
C THR A 339 5.32 -6.74 29.61
N PRO A 340 6.46 -6.92 30.30
CA PRO A 340 6.46 -6.78 31.76
C PRO A 340 6.12 -5.36 32.21
N ARG A 341 5.19 -5.25 33.15
CA ARG A 341 4.64 -3.96 33.60
C ARG A 341 5.68 -3.11 34.34
N ASP A 342 6.60 -3.74 35.05
CA ASP A 342 7.69 -3.09 35.78
C ASP A 342 8.59 -2.27 34.84
N VAL A 343 8.97 -2.80 33.68
CA VAL A 343 9.81 -2.07 32.72
C VAL A 343 9.05 -0.97 31.99
N LEU A 344 7.74 -1.12 31.77
CA LEU A 344 6.89 -0.06 31.21
C LEU A 344 6.75 1.11 32.20
N LEU A 345 6.56 0.83 33.49
CA LEU A 345 6.51 1.85 34.54
C LEU A 345 7.82 2.64 34.61
N ASP A 346 8.96 1.97 34.46
CA ASP A 346 10.28 2.60 34.41
C ASP A 346 10.49 3.52 33.19
N LEU A 347 9.78 3.26 32.09
CA LEU A 347 9.85 4.03 30.85
C LEU A 347 8.97 5.29 30.91
N VAL A 348 7.80 5.23 31.55
CA VAL A 348 6.81 6.32 31.63
C VAL A 348 7.41 7.69 31.98
N PRO A 349 8.31 7.85 32.97
CA PRO A 349 8.89 9.15 33.31
C PRO A 349 9.69 9.82 32.18
N LEU A 350 10.09 9.05 31.17
CA LEU A 350 10.92 9.51 30.05
C LEU A 350 10.10 9.85 28.80
N LEU A 351 8.84 9.44 28.75
CA LEU A 351 7.97 9.61 27.59
C LEU A 351 7.47 11.05 27.43
N ASP A 352 7.15 11.40 26.20
CA ASP A 352 6.49 12.63 25.80
C ASP A 352 4.96 12.49 25.81
N GLU A 353 4.25 13.61 25.68
CA GLU A 353 2.79 13.63 25.83
C GLU A 353 2.03 12.69 24.87
N PRO A 354 2.32 12.61 23.56
CA PRO A 354 1.70 11.63 22.65
C PRO A 354 1.85 10.18 23.12
N SER A 355 3.05 9.79 23.55
CA SER A 355 3.31 8.43 24.04
C SER A 355 2.59 8.13 25.36
N LEU A 356 2.48 9.13 26.25
CA LEU A 356 1.73 9.00 27.51
C LEU A 356 0.22 8.83 27.24
N VAL A 357 -0.33 9.56 26.28
CA VAL A 357 -1.71 9.35 25.82
C VAL A 357 -1.91 7.93 25.29
N ALA A 358 -0.93 7.38 24.55
CA ALA A 358 -0.98 6.01 24.08
C ALA A 358 -0.96 4.98 25.22
N VAL A 359 -0.15 5.20 26.27
CA VAL A 359 -0.18 4.39 27.49
C VAL A 359 -1.57 4.42 28.12
N GLU A 360 -2.20 5.58 28.26
CA GLU A 360 -3.53 5.74 28.87
C GLU A 360 -4.66 5.01 28.13
N ARG A 361 -4.53 4.79 26.82
CA ARG A 361 -5.57 4.10 26.02
C ARG A 361 -5.63 2.61 26.28
N ARG A 362 -4.50 1.99 26.60
CA ARG A 362 -4.35 0.51 26.70
C ARG A 362 -3.80 0.03 28.04
N GLY A 363 -3.32 0.96 28.86
CA GLY A 363 -2.72 0.68 30.15
C GLY A 363 -3.78 0.34 31.19
N GLU A 364 -3.32 -0.32 32.24
CA GLU A 364 -4.11 -0.68 33.42
C GLU A 364 -3.68 0.19 34.61
N ASP A 365 -4.59 0.43 35.54
CA ASP A 365 -4.52 1.17 36.81
C ASP A 365 -3.20 1.89 37.15
N GLU A 366 -2.13 1.16 37.47
CA GLU A 366 -0.84 1.73 37.87
C GLU A 366 -0.14 2.50 36.72
N LEU A 367 -0.11 1.94 35.51
CA LEU A 367 0.46 2.58 34.32
C LEU A 367 -0.31 3.85 33.96
N ASN A 368 -1.65 3.80 34.01
CA ASN A 368 -2.49 4.96 33.73
C ASN A 368 -2.31 6.07 34.77
N SER A 369 -2.11 5.70 36.04
CA SER A 369 -1.87 6.66 37.12
C SER A 369 -0.48 7.30 36.99
N ALA A 370 0.55 6.51 36.67
CA ALA A 370 1.89 7.02 36.40
C ALA A 370 1.92 7.95 35.17
N SER A 371 1.22 7.56 34.09
CA SER A 371 1.11 8.36 32.87
C SER A 371 0.45 9.73 33.13
N ARG A 372 -0.72 9.74 33.77
CA ARG A 372 -1.44 10.98 34.11
C ARG A 372 -0.59 11.89 34.97
N SER A 373 0.04 11.34 36.01
CA SER A 373 0.94 12.08 36.90
C SER A 373 2.09 12.73 36.12
N ARG A 374 2.67 12.00 35.15
CA ARG A 374 3.74 12.53 34.30
C ARG A 374 3.24 13.62 33.35
N ARG A 375 2.06 13.46 32.75
CA ARG A 375 1.45 14.49 31.88
C ARG A 375 1.17 15.78 32.66
N GLU A 376 0.63 15.68 33.87
CA GLU A 376 0.44 16.83 34.76
C GLU A 376 1.77 17.51 35.07
N GLN A 377 2.83 16.74 35.34
CA GLN A 377 4.17 17.29 35.55
C GLN A 377 4.69 18.02 34.30
N LEU A 378 4.53 17.45 33.11
CA LEU A 378 4.91 18.10 31.85
C LEU A 378 4.13 19.39 31.62
N ALA A 379 2.83 19.40 31.91
CA ALA A 379 1.99 20.59 31.82
C ALA A 379 2.44 21.69 32.80
N ARG A 380 2.76 21.33 34.06
CA ARG A 380 3.32 22.26 35.06
C ARG A 380 4.66 22.83 34.59
N LEU A 381 5.56 21.99 34.09
CA LEU A 381 6.86 22.42 33.56
C LEU A 381 6.72 23.35 32.35
N ALA A 382 5.75 23.10 31.48
CA ALA A 382 5.45 23.97 30.33
C ALA A 382 4.89 25.34 30.77
N GLN A 383 4.17 25.39 31.88
CA GLN A 383 3.69 26.64 32.48
C GLN A 383 4.83 27.43 33.13
N THR A 384 5.75 26.76 33.85
CA THR A 384 6.88 27.42 34.52
C THR A 384 7.96 27.94 33.56
N LYS A 385 8.07 27.37 32.34
CA LYS A 385 9.03 27.80 31.32
C LYS A 385 8.58 29.01 30.48
N LYS A 386 7.36 29.51 30.66
CA LYS A 386 6.88 30.71 29.97
C LYS A 386 7.42 31.97 30.69
N PRO A 387 8.22 32.83 30.03
CA PRO A 387 8.63 34.10 30.64
C PRO A 387 7.38 34.89 31.08
N PRO A 388 7.41 35.58 32.23
CA PRO A 388 6.30 36.42 32.66
C PRO A 388 6.03 37.50 31.61
N LEU A 389 4.75 37.83 31.41
CA LEU A 389 4.39 38.91 30.50
C LEU A 389 4.76 40.26 31.12
N ILE A 390 5.43 41.11 30.34
CA ILE A 390 5.84 42.45 30.76
C ILE A 390 4.66 43.40 30.50
N ARG A 391 4.06 43.95 31.55
CA ARG A 391 2.99 44.95 31.42
C ARG A 391 3.57 46.31 31.03
N VAL A 392 2.79 47.10 30.30
CA VAL A 392 3.09 48.52 30.08
C VAL A 392 2.68 49.28 31.34
N PRO A 393 3.50 50.23 31.85
CA PRO A 393 3.16 51.05 33.01
C PRO A 393 1.84 51.80 32.82
N THR A 394 1.09 51.94 33.91
CA THR A 394 -0.17 52.70 33.95
C THR A 394 0.10 54.20 33.98
N ASP A 395 -0.91 55.01 33.60
CA ASP A 395 -0.78 56.47 33.61
C ASP A 395 -0.47 57.06 35.00
N ALA A 396 -0.88 56.39 36.08
CA ALA A 396 -0.54 56.79 37.44
C ALA A 396 0.95 56.57 37.76
N GLU A 397 1.53 55.47 37.28
CA GLU A 397 2.96 55.17 37.42
C GLU A 397 3.80 56.12 36.54
N LEU A 398 3.34 56.41 35.33
CA LEU A 398 3.99 57.32 34.40
C LEU A 398 3.94 58.79 34.84
N ALA A 399 2.95 59.20 35.64
CA ALA A 399 2.81 60.59 36.07
C ALA A 399 3.96 61.11 36.95
N GLY A 400 4.71 60.22 37.59
CA GLY A 400 5.89 60.55 38.40
C GLY A 400 7.22 60.58 37.63
N GLU A 401 7.20 60.27 36.33
CA GLU A 401 8.41 60.09 35.53
C GLU A 401 8.79 61.36 34.77
N GLN A 402 10.09 61.58 34.57
CA GLN A 402 10.61 62.76 33.86
C GLN A 402 10.27 62.77 32.36
N ASP A 403 10.25 61.59 31.74
CA ASP A 403 9.84 61.42 30.34
C ASP A 403 8.99 60.13 30.17
N PRO A 404 7.66 60.24 30.38
CA PRO A 404 6.73 59.14 30.20
C PRO A 404 6.76 58.52 28.80
N ALA A 405 7.00 59.32 27.76
CA ALA A 405 6.95 58.87 26.37
C ALA A 405 8.18 58.01 26.01
N ALA A 406 9.36 58.35 26.53
CA ALA A 406 10.57 57.53 26.37
C ALA A 406 10.42 56.15 27.03
N ILE A 407 9.78 56.08 28.20
CA ILE A 407 9.51 54.81 28.90
C ILE A 407 8.60 53.93 28.03
N LEU A 408 7.48 54.48 27.52
CA LEU A 408 6.57 53.76 26.64
C LEU A 408 7.26 53.29 25.35
N THR A 409 8.16 54.10 24.78
CA THR A 409 8.96 53.73 23.60
C THR A 409 9.82 52.49 23.84
N GLY A 410 10.37 52.35 25.06
CA GLY A 410 11.11 51.16 25.47
C GLY A 410 10.29 49.85 25.40
N HIS A 411 8.96 49.92 25.50
CA HIS A 411 8.07 48.75 25.42
C HIS A 411 7.79 48.29 23.99
N LEU A 412 8.09 49.09 22.95
CA LEU A 412 7.91 48.68 21.55
C LEU A 412 8.70 47.41 21.19
N ARG A 413 9.83 47.15 21.85
CA ARG A 413 10.61 45.91 21.66
C ARG A 413 9.77 44.65 21.93
N ASN A 414 8.77 44.74 22.80
CA ASN A 414 7.91 43.62 23.18
C ASN A 414 6.89 43.26 22.10
N LEU A 415 6.69 44.11 21.09
CA LEU A 415 5.85 43.81 19.91
C LEU A 415 6.48 42.77 18.98
N ARG A 416 7.80 42.49 19.12
CA ARG A 416 8.48 41.39 18.44
C ARG A 416 8.36 40.05 19.18
N GLY A 417 7.74 40.04 20.36
CA GLY A 417 7.54 38.85 21.19
C GLY A 417 6.37 37.97 20.74
N ARG A 418 6.07 36.93 21.53
CA ARG A 418 4.92 36.03 21.31
C ARG A 418 3.59 36.78 21.32
N ALA A 419 2.56 36.24 20.65
CA ALA A 419 1.25 36.89 20.45
C ALA A 419 0.66 37.55 21.72
N ALA A 420 0.56 36.80 22.83
CA ALA A 420 0.03 37.32 24.09
C ALA A 420 0.81 38.51 24.67
N GLN A 421 2.14 38.58 24.45
CA GLN A 421 2.95 39.74 24.87
C GLN A 421 2.68 40.95 23.97
N ARG A 422 2.53 40.74 22.66
CA ARG A 422 2.20 41.82 21.72
C ARG A 422 0.83 42.40 22.03
N ASP A 423 -0.18 41.55 22.24
CA ASP A 423 -1.54 42.00 22.52
C ASP A 423 -1.60 42.80 23.83
N LEU A 424 -0.92 42.32 24.88
CA LEU A 424 -0.78 43.04 26.14
C LEU A 424 -0.05 44.39 25.97
N THR A 425 1.03 44.41 25.19
CA THR A 425 1.83 45.61 24.95
C THR A 425 1.04 46.64 24.14
N THR A 426 0.38 46.22 23.07
CA THR A 426 -0.44 47.11 22.23
C THR A 426 -1.61 47.67 23.02
N ALA A 427 -2.33 46.85 23.79
CA ALA A 427 -3.43 47.31 24.63
C ALA A 427 -2.96 48.35 25.66
N GLY A 428 -1.84 48.09 26.34
CA GLY A 428 -1.27 49.03 27.30
C GLY A 428 -0.81 50.35 26.69
N LEU A 429 -0.18 50.32 25.50
CA LEU A 429 0.23 51.53 24.79
C LEU A 429 -0.97 52.32 24.26
N LEU A 430 -2.03 51.67 23.78
CA LEU A 430 -3.24 52.37 23.32
C LEU A 430 -4.02 53.04 24.45
N GLN A 431 -3.99 52.46 25.65
CA GLN A 431 -4.67 52.99 26.83
C GLN A 431 -3.94 54.16 27.48
N SER A 432 -2.63 54.32 27.26
CA SER A 432 -1.86 55.38 27.92
C SER A 432 -2.11 56.75 27.30
N ARG A 433 -2.32 57.77 28.15
CA ARG A 433 -2.46 59.17 27.71
C ARG A 433 -1.15 59.80 27.21
N TYR A 434 -0.02 59.18 27.50
CA TYR A 434 1.32 59.65 27.11
C TYR A 434 1.79 59.09 25.76
N SER A 435 0.93 58.36 25.05
CA SER A 435 1.24 57.79 23.74
C SER A 435 1.38 58.84 22.66
N THR A 436 2.53 58.84 22.00
CA THR A 436 2.87 59.80 20.95
C THR A 436 2.47 59.30 19.55
N PRO A 437 2.36 60.18 18.54
CA PRO A 437 2.10 59.76 17.15
C PRO A 437 3.10 58.73 16.64
N GLU A 438 4.38 58.85 17.03
CA GLU A 438 5.45 57.93 16.65
C GLU A 438 5.24 56.54 17.25
N LEU A 439 4.75 56.47 18.50
CA LEU A 439 4.39 55.22 19.15
C LEU A 439 3.23 54.54 18.43
N LEU A 440 2.17 55.30 18.10
CA LEU A 440 1.00 54.77 17.38
C LEU A 440 1.38 54.20 16.01
N ARG A 441 2.31 54.85 15.27
CA ARG A 441 2.79 54.34 13.96
C ARG A 441 3.43 52.94 14.06
N ALA A 442 3.99 52.58 15.20
CA ALA A 442 4.64 51.28 15.41
C ALA A 442 3.67 50.16 15.81
N LEU A 443 2.42 50.48 16.17
CA LEU A 443 1.40 49.52 16.61
C LEU A 443 0.64 48.87 15.44
N PRO A 444 0.00 47.70 15.63
CA PRO A 444 -0.90 47.11 14.65
C PRO A 444 -2.05 48.05 14.24
N ALA A 445 -2.17 48.33 12.94
CA ALA A 445 -3.10 49.31 12.35
C ALA A 445 -4.55 49.09 12.80
N ARG A 446 -5.04 47.86 12.73
CA ARG A 446 -6.40 47.50 13.15
C ARG A 446 -6.67 47.87 14.61
N GLN A 447 -5.76 47.55 15.52
CA GLN A 447 -5.94 47.84 16.94
C GLN A 447 -5.87 49.35 17.24
N VAL A 448 -5.11 50.12 16.44
CA VAL A 448 -5.05 51.59 16.54
C VAL A 448 -6.34 52.23 16.05
N LEU A 449 -6.87 51.79 14.90
CA LEU A 449 -8.11 52.30 14.31
C LEU A 449 -9.34 51.99 15.18
N ASP A 450 -9.35 50.80 15.82
CA ASP A 450 -10.42 50.37 16.72
C ASP A 450 -10.33 51.01 18.13
N SER A 451 -9.28 51.79 18.43
CA SER A 451 -9.02 52.30 19.78
C SER A 451 -9.84 53.57 20.09
N PRO A 452 -10.77 53.53 21.07
CA PRO A 452 -11.57 54.70 21.45
C PRO A 452 -10.74 55.77 22.18
N GLY A 453 -9.62 55.40 22.79
CA GLY A 453 -8.78 56.31 23.58
C GLY A 453 -7.92 57.27 22.75
N GLN A 454 -7.61 56.91 21.50
CA GLN A 454 -6.64 57.63 20.66
C GLN A 454 -7.28 58.27 19.41
N VAL A 455 -8.62 58.25 19.31
CA VAL A 455 -9.38 58.65 18.11
C VAL A 455 -8.98 60.03 17.58
N LYS A 456 -8.84 61.03 18.46
CA LYS A 456 -8.48 62.41 18.04
C LYS A 456 -7.09 62.48 17.42
N GLN A 457 -6.13 61.72 17.95
CA GLN A 457 -4.74 61.72 17.48
C GLN A 457 -4.59 60.92 16.20
N VAL A 458 -5.27 59.77 16.09
CA VAL A 458 -5.36 58.96 14.89
C VAL A 458 -5.98 59.74 13.73
N ALA A 459 -7.11 60.42 13.97
CA ALA A 459 -7.78 61.26 12.97
C ALA A 459 -6.87 62.39 12.48
N LYS A 460 -6.13 63.04 13.39
CA LYS A 460 -5.15 64.08 13.03
C LYS A 460 -4.05 63.53 12.13
N MET A 461 -3.50 62.36 12.44
CA MET A 461 -2.44 61.72 11.64
C MET A 461 -2.92 61.32 10.24
N ILE A 462 -4.17 60.86 10.11
CA ILE A 462 -4.79 60.55 8.81
C ILE A 462 -4.97 61.84 8.00
N ALA A 463 -5.52 62.89 8.60
CA ALA A 463 -5.72 64.19 7.94
C ALA A 463 -4.40 64.82 7.47
N GLU A 464 -3.32 64.71 8.27
CA GLU A 464 -1.98 65.15 7.90
C GLU A 464 -1.40 64.38 6.71
N VAL A 465 -1.73 63.10 6.56
CA VAL A 465 -1.24 62.25 5.47
C VAL A 465 -2.02 62.48 4.18
N CYS A 466 -3.34 62.61 4.26
CA CYS A 466 -4.18 62.83 3.09
C CYS A 466 -4.09 64.27 2.57
N GLY A 467 -3.88 65.27 3.45
CA GLY A 467 -3.77 66.68 3.06
C GLY A 467 -4.92 67.14 2.16
N ASP A 468 -4.58 67.88 1.10
CA ASP A 468 -5.52 68.34 0.06
C ASP A 468 -5.61 67.38 -1.15
N ASP A 469 -5.00 66.18 -1.09
CA ASP A 469 -4.99 65.23 -2.21
C ASP A 469 -6.24 64.34 -2.24
N GLU A 470 -7.11 64.58 -3.22
CA GLU A 470 -8.37 63.87 -3.41
C GLU A 470 -8.18 62.35 -3.58
N LYS A 471 -7.06 61.91 -4.17
CA LYS A 471 -6.77 60.47 -4.36
C LYS A 471 -6.49 59.75 -3.05
N SER A 472 -5.76 60.39 -2.13
CA SER A 472 -5.47 59.84 -0.81
C SER A 472 -6.75 59.68 0.03
N TRP A 473 -7.68 60.62 -0.07
CA TRP A 473 -9.00 60.53 0.58
C TRP A 473 -9.89 59.41 -0.02
N LEU A 474 -9.84 59.21 -1.34
CA LEU A 474 -10.53 58.11 -2.00
C LEU A 474 -9.94 56.74 -1.63
N SER A 475 -8.60 56.65 -1.48
CA SER A 475 -7.91 55.46 -1.01
C SER A 475 -8.41 55.05 0.37
N LEU A 476 -8.50 56.00 1.32
CA LEU A 476 -9.06 55.78 2.65
C LEU A 476 -10.49 55.22 2.63
N ALA A 477 -11.36 55.73 1.75
CA ALA A 477 -12.74 55.27 1.63
C ALA A 477 -12.87 53.86 1.02
N SER A 478 -11.85 53.38 0.32
CA SER A 478 -11.82 52.06 -0.34
C SER A 478 -11.25 50.93 0.52
N VAL A 479 -10.60 51.25 1.64
CA VAL A 479 -10.06 50.25 2.59
C VAL A 479 -11.21 49.67 3.41
N SER A 480 -11.57 48.41 3.19
CA SER A 480 -12.49 47.69 4.07
C SER A 480 -11.79 47.20 5.34
N ASP A 481 -12.48 47.22 6.49
CA ASP A 481 -11.99 46.71 7.78
C ASP A 481 -11.53 45.24 7.72
N GLU A 482 -12.02 44.48 6.74
CA GLU A 482 -11.70 43.07 6.52
C GLU A 482 -10.30 42.86 5.91
N ASN A 483 -9.72 43.87 5.26
CA ASN A 483 -8.44 43.76 4.53
C ASN A 483 -7.21 44.24 5.32
N ILE A 484 -7.39 44.77 6.54
CA ILE A 484 -6.25 45.19 7.37
C ILE A 484 -5.67 43.97 8.09
N SER A 485 -4.53 43.48 7.58
CA SER A 485 -3.77 42.39 8.22
C SER A 485 -3.54 42.67 9.70
N ARG A 486 -3.79 41.68 10.57
CA ARG A 486 -3.65 41.78 12.04
C ARG A 486 -2.24 42.18 12.50
N THR A 487 -1.24 42.13 11.61
CA THR A 487 0.15 42.45 11.92
C THR A 487 0.70 43.65 11.13
N LEU A 488 -0.11 44.29 10.27
CA LEU A 488 0.34 45.49 9.55
C LEU A 488 0.50 46.64 10.54
N ALA A 489 1.66 47.30 10.55
CA ALA A 489 1.90 48.47 11.39
C ALA A 489 1.11 49.69 10.88
N PHE A 490 0.58 50.50 11.79
CA PHE A 490 -0.24 51.67 11.49
C PHE A 490 0.48 52.70 10.62
N GLY A 491 1.78 52.91 10.83
CA GLY A 491 2.58 53.81 9.98
C GLY A 491 2.64 53.33 8.53
N LYS A 492 2.83 52.02 8.30
CA LYS A 492 2.84 51.45 6.94
C LYS A 492 1.46 51.49 6.29
N TRP A 493 0.41 51.34 7.08
CA TRP A 493 -0.96 51.49 6.61
C TRP A 493 -1.23 52.94 6.20
N LEU A 494 -0.81 53.92 7.01
CA LEU A 494 -0.90 55.35 6.68
C LEU A 494 -0.11 55.70 5.41
N ASP A 495 1.11 55.20 5.27
CA ASP A 495 1.94 55.46 4.09
C ASP A 495 1.32 54.92 2.80
N GLY A 496 0.53 53.83 2.89
CA GLY A 496 -0.22 53.27 1.76
C GLY A 496 -1.48 54.04 1.37
N LEU A 497 -1.82 55.11 2.10
CA LEU A 497 -2.91 56.02 1.70
C LEU A 497 -2.45 57.08 0.70
N LYS A 498 -1.12 57.32 0.59
CA LYS A 498 -0.51 58.16 -0.46
C LYS A 498 -0.32 57.37 -1.74
#